data_AF-A0AAV5ISF1-F1
#
_entry.id   AF-A0AAV5ISF1-F1
#
_cell.length_a   1.000
_cell.length_b   1.000
_cell.length_c   1.000
_cell.angle_alpha   90.00
_cell.angle_beta   90.00
_cell.angle_gamma   90.00
#
_symmetry.space_group_name_H-M   'P 1'
#
loop_
_entity.id
_entity.type
_entity.pdbx_description
1 polymer ?
#
loop_
_entity_poly.entity_id
_entity_poly.type
_entity_poly.pdbx_seq_one_letter_code
_entity_poly.pdbx_strand_id
1 'polypeptide(L)'
;MFFREIYKPIPPIYNLVLAMLWRHPENIELEKVKVVHYCAAGSKPWRFTGIEQNMDREDIKTLVNKWWDIYNDKTLDYKNYVVSGEDEAVSWQPFLAALSEAGVVHHFSAPSAA
;
A
#
# COMPACT_ATOMS: atom_id res chain seq x y z
N MET A 1 18.82 6.94 -26.33
CA MET A 1 18.07 6.08 -25.39
C MET A 1 16.98 5.39 -26.18
N PHE A 2 16.91 4.05 -26.18
CA PHE A 2 16.04 3.24 -27.07
C PHE A 2 14.54 3.58 -26.95
N PHE A 3 14.09 3.99 -25.76
CA PHE A 3 12.67 4.28 -25.49
C PHE A 3 12.29 5.77 -25.55
N ARG A 4 13.16 6.65 -26.07
CA ARG A 4 12.94 8.11 -25.98
C ARG A 4 11.57 8.56 -26.50
N GLU A 5 11.08 7.95 -27.58
CA GLU A 5 9.83 8.35 -28.25
C GLU A 5 8.56 7.71 -27.67
N ILE A 6 8.71 6.61 -26.91
CA ILE A 6 7.56 5.87 -26.35
C ILE A 6 7.50 5.92 -24.83
N TYR A 7 8.57 6.37 -24.17
CA TYR A 7 8.63 6.48 -22.72
C TYR A 7 7.66 7.56 -22.22
N LYS A 8 6.74 7.15 -21.36
CA LYS A 8 5.78 8.04 -20.68
C LYS A 8 6.02 7.91 -19.18
N PRO A 9 6.77 8.84 -18.55
CA PRO A 9 7.01 8.77 -17.11
C PRO A 9 5.68 8.89 -16.36
N ILE A 10 5.50 8.05 -15.34
CA ILE A 10 4.38 8.21 -14.41
C ILE A 10 4.69 9.43 -13.54
N PRO A 11 3.77 10.43 -13.47
CA PRO A 11 3.99 11.59 -12.61
C PRO A 11 4.16 11.19 -11.13
N PRO A 12 5.02 11.87 -10.34
CA PRO A 12 5.27 11.53 -8.94
C PRO A 12 4.01 11.48 -8.07
N ILE A 13 2.95 12.22 -8.42
CA ILE A 13 1.68 12.19 -7.67
C ILE A 13 1.00 10.80 -7.68
N TYR A 14 1.27 9.96 -8.67
CA TYR A 14 0.70 8.60 -8.77
C TYR A 14 1.62 7.52 -8.20
N ASN A 15 2.83 7.88 -7.78
CA ASN A 15 3.79 6.99 -7.15
C ASN A 15 4.87 7.83 -6.45
N LEU A 16 4.51 8.48 -5.34
CA LEU A 16 5.44 9.35 -4.62
C LEU A 16 6.49 8.49 -3.94
N VAL A 17 7.65 8.38 -4.57
CA VAL A 17 8.87 7.89 -3.93
C VAL A 17 9.26 8.89 -2.85
N LEU A 18 9.16 8.50 -1.57
CA LEU A 18 9.33 9.41 -0.43
C LEU A 18 10.58 10.28 -0.49
N ALA A 19 11.68 9.74 -1.02
CA ALA A 19 12.94 10.47 -1.15
C ALA A 19 12.84 11.78 -1.96
N MET A 20 11.81 11.91 -2.80
CA MET A 20 11.54 13.15 -3.52
C MET A 20 11.23 14.33 -2.59
N LEU A 21 10.67 14.09 -1.39
CA LEU A 21 10.32 15.14 -0.42
C LEU A 21 11.54 15.92 0.10
N TRP A 22 12.74 15.33 0.07
CA TRP A 22 13.97 15.98 0.53
C TRP A 22 15.06 16.08 -0.54
N ARG A 23 14.94 15.35 -1.65
CA ARG A 23 15.86 15.50 -2.79
C ARG A 23 15.41 16.53 -3.81
N HIS A 24 14.09 16.61 -4.03
CA HIS A 24 13.47 17.47 -5.03
C HIS A 24 12.13 18.06 -4.51
N PRO A 25 12.12 18.71 -3.33
CA PRO A 25 10.91 19.25 -2.73
C PRO A 25 10.16 20.23 -3.65
N GLU A 26 10.89 20.95 -4.52
CA GLU A 26 10.34 21.88 -5.50
C GLU A 26 9.42 21.22 -6.54
N ASN A 27 9.53 19.90 -6.72
CA ASN A 27 8.75 19.15 -7.70
C ASN A 27 7.53 18.43 -7.07
N ILE A 28 7.32 18.57 -5.76
CA ILE A 28 6.29 17.83 -5.02
C ILE A 28 5.27 18.79 -4.40
N GLU A 29 4.06 18.76 -4.94
CA GLU A 29 2.87 19.33 -4.29
C GLU A 29 2.15 18.22 -3.51
N LEU A 30 2.45 18.10 -2.21
CA LEU A 30 2.01 16.96 -1.39
C LEU A 30 0.48 16.77 -1.37
N GLU A 31 -0.30 17.86 -1.43
CA GLU A 31 -1.76 17.81 -1.45
C GLU A 31 -2.35 17.17 -2.71
N LYS A 32 -1.59 17.18 -3.82
CA LYS A 32 -2.02 16.56 -5.10
C LYS A 32 -1.62 15.08 -5.20
N VAL A 33 -0.88 14.56 -4.23
CA VAL A 33 -0.39 13.17 -4.22
C VAL A 33 -1.54 12.21 -3.97
N LYS A 34 -1.64 11.19 -4.82
CA LYS A 34 -2.67 10.15 -4.77
C LYS A 34 -2.14 8.84 -4.19
N VAL A 35 -0.87 8.52 -4.42
CA VAL A 35 -0.24 7.27 -3.95
C VAL A 35 1.14 7.58 -3.37
N VAL A 36 1.39 7.09 -2.16
CA VAL A 36 2.66 7.22 -1.46
C VAL A 36 3.38 5.88 -1.44
N HIS A 37 4.65 5.87 -1.85
CA HIS A 37 5.51 4.71 -1.79
C HIS A 37 6.53 4.85 -0.64
N TYR A 38 6.25 4.13 0.45
CA TYR A 38 7.11 4.02 1.64
C TYR A 38 8.35 3.16 1.37
N CYS A 39 9.27 3.64 0.51
CA CYS A 39 10.44 2.88 0.06
C CYS A 39 11.73 3.15 0.87
N ALA A 40 11.80 4.25 1.63
CA ALA A 40 12.99 4.63 2.39
C ALA A 40 13.13 3.79 3.67
N ALA A 41 14.37 3.64 4.17
CA ALA A 41 14.61 3.04 5.48
C ALA A 41 13.84 3.82 6.57
N GLY A 42 13.23 3.10 7.52
CA GLY A 42 12.38 3.69 8.56
C GLY A 42 10.99 4.14 8.12
N SER A 43 10.71 4.22 6.80
CA SER A 43 9.47 4.82 6.31
C SER A 43 8.23 3.91 6.37
N LYS A 44 8.39 2.61 6.60
CA LYS A 44 7.24 1.68 6.65
C LYS A 44 6.32 2.08 7.82
N PRO A 45 5.05 2.49 7.58
CA PRO A 45 4.20 3.05 8.63
C PRO A 45 4.04 2.15 9.86
N TRP A 46 3.88 0.84 9.65
CA TRP A 46 3.75 -0.17 10.71
C TRP A 46 5.05 -0.46 11.49
N ARG A 47 6.18 0.15 11.13
CA ARG A 47 7.47 0.08 11.83
C ARG A 47 8.09 1.46 12.03
N PHE A 48 7.30 2.52 11.91
CA PHE A 48 7.82 3.88 11.95
C PHE A 48 8.31 4.24 13.36
N THR A 49 9.59 4.58 13.47
CA THR A 49 10.19 5.03 14.75
C THR A 49 10.54 6.52 14.76
N GLY A 50 10.68 7.13 13.57
CA GLY A 50 11.12 8.51 13.41
C GLY A 50 12.62 8.73 13.59
N ILE A 51 13.41 7.66 13.79
CA ILE A 51 14.85 7.76 14.11
C ILE A 51 15.71 7.76 12.84
N GLU A 52 15.29 7.05 11.79
CA GLU A 52 16.06 6.94 10.55
C GLU A 52 16.15 8.29 9.81
N GLN A 53 17.14 8.40 8.92
CA GLN A 53 17.44 9.66 8.23
C GLN A 53 16.20 10.25 7.53
N ASN A 54 15.91 11.52 7.81
CA ASN A 54 14.77 12.30 7.32
C ASN A 54 13.39 11.85 7.86
N MET A 55 13.29 10.81 8.70
CA MET A 55 12.00 10.36 9.25
C MET A 55 11.45 11.29 10.34
N ASP A 56 12.26 12.23 10.83
CA ASP A 56 11.89 13.26 11.78
C ASP A 56 11.04 14.39 11.16
N ARG A 57 10.96 14.47 9.83
CA ARG A 57 10.21 15.51 9.11
C ARG A 57 8.71 15.45 9.32
N GLU A 58 8.09 16.63 9.34
CA GLU A 58 6.65 16.78 9.61
C GLU A 58 5.76 16.25 8.48
N ASP A 59 6.20 16.41 7.23
CA ASP A 59 5.49 15.88 6.05
C ASP A 59 5.43 14.34 6.09
N ILE A 60 6.51 13.67 6.48
CA ILE A 60 6.54 12.22 6.65
C ILE A 60 5.66 11.77 7.81
N LYS A 61 5.76 12.42 8.98
CA LYS A 61 4.89 12.11 10.13
C LYS A 61 3.41 12.24 9.77
N THR A 62 3.05 13.28 9.03
CA THR A 62 1.69 13.48 8.53
C THR A 62 1.23 12.31 7.63
N LEU A 63 2.09 11.86 6.71
CA LEU A 63 1.77 10.71 5.84
C LEU A 63 1.59 9.40 6.63
N VAL A 64 2.47 9.16 7.60
CA VAL A 64 2.39 7.99 8.49
C VAL A 64 1.11 8.02 9.32
N ASN A 65 0.72 9.18 9.86
CA ASN A 65 -0.53 9.35 10.59
C ASN A 65 -1.75 9.05 9.72
N LYS A 66 -1.81 9.58 8.49
CA LYS A 66 -2.90 9.25 7.54
C LYS A 66 -2.99 7.75 7.25
N TRP A 67 -1.86 7.05 7.18
CA TRP A 67 -1.85 5.60 7.02
C TRP A 67 -2.44 4.90 8.24
N TRP A 68 -2.09 5.33 9.45
CA TRP A 68 -2.64 4.78 10.70
C TRP A 68 -4.11 5.11 10.89
N ASP A 69 -4.57 6.28 10.47
CA ASP A 69 -5.99 6.64 10.50
C ASP A 69 -6.82 5.65 9.68
N ILE A 70 -6.33 5.28 8.48
CA ILE A 70 -6.96 4.27 7.62
C ILE A 70 -6.86 2.88 8.26
N TYR A 71 -5.68 2.49 8.76
CA TYR A 71 -5.48 1.16 9.34
C TYR A 71 -6.35 0.92 10.59
N ASN A 72 -6.55 1.97 11.39
CA ASN A 72 -7.35 1.89 12.62
C ASN A 72 -8.86 2.10 12.36
N ASP A 73 -9.26 2.41 11.14
CA ASP A 73 -10.66 2.56 10.77
C ASP A 73 -11.33 1.18 10.71
N LYS A 74 -11.97 0.79 11.81
CA LYS A 74 -12.71 -0.47 11.92
C LYS A 74 -13.88 -0.59 10.95
N THR A 75 -14.33 0.50 10.32
CA THR A 75 -15.37 0.41 9.28
C THR A 75 -14.85 -0.24 8.00
N LEU A 76 -13.52 -0.20 7.79
CA LEU A 76 -12.81 -0.87 6.71
C LEU A 76 -12.41 -2.30 7.06
N ASP A 77 -12.61 -2.74 8.32
CA ASP A 77 -12.36 -4.13 8.71
C ASP A 77 -13.18 -5.04 7.80
N TYR A 78 -12.51 -6.06 7.27
CA TYR A 78 -13.16 -7.08 6.47
C TYR A 78 -14.19 -7.81 7.33
N LYS A 79 -15.47 -7.49 7.12
CA LYS A 79 -16.59 -8.18 7.75
C LYS A 79 -16.71 -9.54 7.10
N ASN A 80 -16.11 -10.55 7.71
CA ASN A 80 -16.53 -11.93 7.47
C ASN A 80 -18.02 -11.99 7.79
N TYR A 81 -18.88 -12.08 6.77
CA TYR A 81 -20.26 -12.54 6.93
C TYR A 81 -20.16 -14.00 7.37
N VAL A 82 -19.86 -14.22 8.65
CA VAL A 82 -20.11 -15.51 9.26
C VAL A 82 -21.61 -15.68 9.17
N VAL A 83 -22.04 -16.71 8.45
CA VAL A 83 -23.43 -17.13 8.30
C VAL A 83 -23.97 -17.48 9.69
N SER A 84 -24.38 -16.45 10.44
CA SER A 84 -25.00 -16.57 11.74
C SER A 84 -26.16 -15.58 11.77
N GLY A 85 -27.34 -16.06 11.38
CA GLY A 85 -28.56 -15.29 11.34
C GLY A 85 -29.20 -15.38 9.97
N GLU A 86 -30.28 -16.15 9.91
CA GLU A 86 -31.28 -16.20 8.86
C GLU A 86 -31.68 -14.78 8.46
N ASP A 87 -31.05 -14.20 7.45
CA ASP A 87 -31.64 -13.17 6.57
C ASP A 87 -30.69 -12.91 5.39
N GLU A 88 -31.20 -13.24 4.19
CA GLU A 88 -30.59 -13.07 2.87
C GLU A 88 -29.13 -13.50 2.70
N ALA A 89 -28.95 -14.82 2.77
CA ALA A 89 -27.81 -15.50 2.18
C ALA A 89 -27.76 -15.23 0.66
N VAL A 90 -27.01 -14.20 0.24
CA VAL A 90 -26.20 -14.37 -0.97
C VAL A 90 -25.29 -15.54 -0.65
N SER A 91 -25.67 -16.72 -1.13
CA SER A 91 -24.97 -17.96 -0.92
C SER A 91 -23.50 -17.76 -1.29
N TRP A 92 -22.63 -17.66 -0.29
CA TRP A 92 -21.18 -17.62 -0.47
C TRP A 92 -20.60 -19.01 -0.77
N GLN A 93 -21.45 -20.05 -0.81
CA GLN A 93 -21.05 -21.41 -1.13
C GLN A 93 -20.34 -21.55 -2.47
N PRO A 94 -20.76 -20.89 -3.58
CA PRO A 94 -20.05 -20.95 -4.85
C PRO A 94 -18.65 -20.32 -4.77
N PHE A 95 -18.50 -19.24 -3.98
CA PHE A 95 -17.20 -18.58 -3.77
C PHE A 95 -16.25 -19.45 -2.93
N LEU A 96 -16.75 -20.06 -1.86
CA LEU A 96 -15.99 -21.00 -1.03
C LEU A 96 -15.61 -22.28 -1.79
N ALA A 97 -16.51 -22.78 -2.65
CA ALA A 97 -16.23 -23.90 -3.54
C ALA A 97 -15.10 -23.57 -4.53
N ALA A 98 -15.16 -22.41 -5.18
CA ALA A 98 -14.12 -21.95 -6.11
C ALA A 98 -12.75 -21.76 -5.44
N LEU A 99 -12.69 -21.24 -4.21
CA LEU A 99 -11.45 -21.12 -3.44
C LEU A 99 -10.86 -22.48 -3.04
N SER A 100 -11.72 -23.44 -2.69
CA SER A 100 -11.32 -24.81 -2.38
C SER A 100 -10.76 -25.53 -3.61
N GLU A 101 -11.40 -25.37 -4.78
CA GLU A 101 -10.88 -25.87 -6.06
C GLU A 101 -9.55 -25.21 -6.46
N ALA A 102 -9.39 -23.92 -6.18
CA ALA A 102 -8.14 -23.19 -6.41
C ALA A 102 -7.02 -23.56 -5.41
N GLY A 103 -7.30 -24.38 -4.40
CA GLY A 103 -6.40 -24.74 -3.29
C GLY A 103 -5.16 -25.57 -3.65
N VAL A 104 -4.93 -25.87 -4.93
CA VAL A 104 -3.67 -26.48 -5.41
C VAL A 104 -2.85 -25.47 -6.19
N VAL A 105 -2.49 -24.36 -5.55
CA VAL A 105 -1.39 -23.52 -6.06
C VAL A 105 -0.09 -24.16 -5.56
N HIS A 106 0.68 -24.76 -6.48
CA HIS A 106 2.03 -25.19 -6.17
C HIS A 106 2.83 -23.98 -5.66
N HIS A 107 3.10 -23.96 -4.36
CA HIS A 107 3.97 -22.93 -3.78
C HIS A 107 5.38 -23.19 -4.31
N PHE A 108 5.93 -22.23 -5.04
CA PHE A 108 7.34 -22.23 -5.42
C PHE A 108 8.05 -21.25 -4.49
N SER A 109 9.10 -21.71 -3.84
CA SER A 109 9.94 -20.83 -3.02
C SER A 109 10.60 -19.80 -3.92
N ALA A 110 10.40 -18.52 -3.64
CA ALA A 110 11.10 -17.46 -4.35
C ALA A 110 12.61 -17.57 -4.08
N PRO A 111 13.49 -17.41 -5.09
CA PRO A 111 14.92 -17.41 -4.86
C PRO A 111 15.31 -16.28 -3.91
N SER A 112 16.32 -16.54 -3.07
CA SER A 112 16.89 -15.55 -2.17
C SER A 112 17.39 -14.36 -2.97
N ALA A 113 16.89 -13.16 -2.68
CA ALA A 113 17.49 -11.94 -3.19
C ALA A 113 18.87 -11.78 -2.55
N ALA A 114 19.91 -11.72 -3.38
CA ALA A 114 21.28 -11.37 -3.01
C ALA A 114 21.44 -9.84 -2.90
#